data_AF-A0A920EGK6-F1
#
_entry.id   AF-A0A920EGK6-F1
#
_cell.length_a   1.000
_cell.length_b   1.000
_cell.length_c   1.000
_cell.angle_alpha   90.00
_cell.angle_beta   90.00
_cell.angle_gamma   90.00
#
_symmetry.space_group_name_H-M   'P 1'
#
loop_
_entity.id
_entity.type
_entity.pdbx_description
1 polymer ?
#
loop_
_entity_poly.entity_id
_entity_poly.type
_entity_poly.pdbx_seq_one_letter_code
_entity_poly.pdbx_strand_id
1 'polypeptide(L)' 'MVMSVFTLPSYNTVFKIIKDNFSPPKEVTHQEVKDKYKLVSQYDRIGRMADTQEFDNLIFPLDRFSSELIEELVK' A
#
# COMPACT_ATOMS: atom_id res chain seq x y z
N MET A 1 9.54 7.23 -4.09
CA MET A 1 8.61 6.66 -3.06
C MET A 1 8.16 5.28 -3.54
N VAL A 2 7.77 4.36 -2.63
CA VAL A 2 7.50 2.94 -2.97
C VAL A 2 6.04 2.50 -2.86
N MET A 3 5.21 3.23 -2.10
CA MET A 3 3.78 2.93 -1.93
C MET A 3 2.93 4.10 -2.40
N SER A 4 1.78 3.82 -3.01
CA SER A 4 0.62 4.71 -3.05
C SER A 4 -0.30 4.37 -1.87
N VAL A 5 -0.66 5.36 -1.06
CA VAL A 5 -1.44 5.17 0.16
C VAL A 5 -2.67 6.06 0.13
N PHE A 6 -3.85 5.48 0.36
CA PHE A 6 -5.10 6.22 0.39
C PHE A 6 -6.02 5.70 1.48
N THR A 7 -7.03 6.48 1.81
CA THR A 7 -8.00 6.15 2.86
C THR A 7 -9.38 6.66 2.48
N LEU A 8 -10.38 6.13 3.16
CA LEU A 8 -11.71 6.72 3.21
C LEU A 8 -11.87 7.38 4.59
N PRO A 9 -12.31 8.65 4.69
CA PRO A 9 -12.43 9.34 5.99
C PRO A 9 -13.28 8.62 7.05
N SER A 10 -14.16 7.72 6.62
CA SER A 10 -15.00 6.91 7.51
C SER A 10 -14.35 5.61 8.00
N TYR A 11 -13.12 5.29 7.57
CA TYR A 11 -12.39 4.08 7.95
C TYR A 11 -11.19 4.45 8.82
N ASN A 12 -10.94 3.63 9.84
CA ASN A 12 -9.75 3.76 10.70
C ASN A 12 -8.53 3.01 10.13
N THR A 13 -8.53 2.72 8.83
CA THR A 13 -7.51 1.94 8.12
C THR A 13 -7.08 2.66 6.86
N VAL A 14 -5.86 2.40 6.41
CA VAL A 14 -5.36 2.89 5.12
C VAL A 14 -5.16 1.72 4.16
N PHE A 15 -5.37 1.97 2.88
CA PHE A 15 -5.04 1.06 1.80
C PHE A 15 -3.66 1.43 1.27
N LYS A 16 -2.83 0.42 1.00
CA LYS A 16 -1.50 0.61 0.44
C LYS A 16 -1.33 -0.28 -0.78
N ILE A 17 -0.88 0.31 -1.88
CA ILE A 17 -0.52 -0.40 -3.11
C ILE A 17 0.96 -0.13 -3.36
N ILE A 18 1.73 -1.18 -3.67
CA ILE A 18 3.13 -1.02 -4.07
C ILE A 18 3.12 -0.44 -5.49
N LYS A 19 3.85 0.66 -5.74
CA LYS A 19 3.85 1.30 -7.06
C LYS A 19 4.56 0.42 -8.09
N ASP A 20 4.15 0.52 -9.35
CA ASP A 20 4.82 -0.17 -10.45
C ASP A 20 6.26 0.33 -10.67
N ASN A 21 6.44 1.65 -10.53
CA ASN A 21 7.72 2.33 -10.66
C ASN A 21 8.09 3.09 -9.39
N PHE A 22 9.32 2.91 -8.90
CA PHE A 22 9.81 3.62 -7.72
C PHE A 22 10.61 4.85 -8.12
N SER A 23 10.28 5.98 -7.49
CA SER A 23 11.03 7.21 -7.72
C SER A 23 12.46 7.07 -7.17
N PRO A 24 13.49 7.50 -7.93
CA PRO A 24 14.86 7.62 -7.42
C PRO A 24 14.91 8.41 -6.10
N PRO A 25 15.86 8.10 -5.20
CA PRO A 25 17.01 7.21 -5.34
C PRO A 25 16.74 5.77 -4.85
N LYS A 26 15.48 5.32 -4.80
CA LYS A 26 15.16 4.02 -4.22
C LYS A 26 15.49 2.88 -5.19
N GLU A 27 16.59 2.19 -4.91
CA GLU A 27 16.99 0.93 -5.55
C GLU A 27 16.43 -0.26 -4.77
N VAL A 28 15.11 -0.37 -4.71
CA VAL A 28 14.42 -1.54 -4.14
C VAL A 28 13.53 -2.15 -5.21
N THR A 29 13.21 -3.43 -5.08
CA THR A 29 12.34 -4.15 -5.99
C THR A 29 10.95 -4.33 -5.39
N HIS A 30 9.95 -4.54 -6.25
CA HIS A 30 8.59 -4.85 -5.83
C HIS A 30 8.55 -6.10 -4.91
N GLN A 31 9.34 -7.12 -5.25
CA GLN A 31 9.46 -8.33 -4.45
C GLN A 31 10.07 -8.07 -3.07
N GLU A 32 11.14 -7.27 -2.98
CA GLU A 32 11.73 -6.92 -1.69
C GLU A 32 10.74 -6.18 -0.78
N VAL A 33 9.93 -5.27 -1.32
CA VAL A 33 8.88 -4.59 -0.55
C VAL A 33 7.88 -5.62 -0.01
N LYS A 34 7.40 -6.53 -0.86
CA LYS A 34 6.48 -7.61 -0.46
C LYS A 34 7.09 -8.51 0.63
N ASP A 35 8.36 -8.88 0.49
CA ASP A 35 9.08 -9.70 1.47
C ASP A 35 9.24 -8.98 2.81
N LYS A 36 9.43 -7.66 2.83
CA LYS A 36 9.44 -6.87 4.08
C LYS A 36 8.08 -6.87 4.77
N TYR A 37 6.97 -6.72 4.03
CA TYR A 37 5.62 -6.80 4.63
C TYR A 37 5.36 -8.20 5.19
N LYS A 38 5.74 -9.26 4.46
CA LYS A 38 5.64 -10.65 4.92
C LYS A 38 6.50 -10.92 6.16
N LEU A 39 7.70 -10.35 6.23
CA LEU A 39 8.55 -10.42 7.42
C LEU A 39 7.85 -9.78 8.63
N VAL A 40 7.28 -8.59 8.48
CA VAL A 40 6.60 -7.91 9.60
C VAL A 40 5.33 -8.65 10.05
N SER A 41 4.59 -9.27 9.13
CA SER A 41 3.38 -10.01 9.48
C SER A 41 3.66 -11.31 10.23
N GLN A 42 4.79 -11.97 9.96
CA GLN A 42 5.16 -13.25 10.57
C GLN A 42 5.84 -13.14 11.94
N TYR A 43 6.37 -11.97 12.29
CA TYR A 43 7.17 -11.78 13.49
C TYR A 43 6.41 -11.01 14.57
N ASP A 44 6.87 -11.16 15.83
CA ASP A 44 6.36 -10.34 16.92
C ASP A 44 6.61 -8.87 16.62
N ARG A 45 5.54 -8.10 16.70
CA ARG A 45 5.52 -6.68 16.38
C ARG A 45 5.80 -5.80 17.60
N ILE A 46 5.77 -6.36 18.82
CA ILE A 46 6.05 -5.68 20.10
C ILE A 46 5.35 -4.31 20.28
N GLY A 47 4.19 -4.13 19.63
CA GLY A 47 3.46 -2.85 19.59
C GLY A 47 4.14 -1.71 18.83
N ARG A 48 5.18 -1.99 18.02
CA ARG A 48 5.93 -1.00 17.23
C ARG A 48 5.66 -1.08 15.73
N MET A 49 5.08 -2.18 15.26
CA MET A 49 4.70 -2.35 13.86
C MET A 49 3.21 -2.61 13.76
N ALA A 50 2.57 -1.95 12.80
CA ALA A 50 1.16 -2.17 12.52
C ALA A 50 0.96 -3.54 11.86
N ASP A 51 -0.14 -4.20 12.20
CA ASP A 51 -0.57 -5.39 11.47
C ASP A 51 -1.08 -5.01 10.07
N THR A 52 -0.96 -5.93 9.12
CA THR A 52 -1.33 -5.68 7.72
C THR A 52 -2.09 -6.86 7.15
N GLN A 53 -3.19 -6.58 6.45
CA GLN A 53 -3.96 -7.58 5.72
C GLN A 53 -3.62 -7.50 4.23
N GLU A 54 -3.23 -8.62 3.64
CA GLU A 54 -2.95 -8.73 2.21
C GLU A 54 -4.24 -9.08 1.47
N PHE A 55 -4.48 -8.39 0.35
CA PHE A 55 -5.63 -8.64 -0.53
C PHE A 55 -5.12 -8.78 -1.97
N ASP A 56 -5.68 -9.73 -2.69
CA ASP A 56 -5.50 -9.89 -4.14
C ASP A 56 -6.80 -9.54 -4.86
N ASN A 57 -6.70 -8.79 -5.96
CA ASN A 57 -7.83 -8.36 -6.78
C ASN A 57 -8.95 -7.64 -5.98
N LEU A 58 -8.55 -6.73 -5.08
CA LEU A 58 -9.50 -5.96 -4.28
C LEU A 58 -10.32 -5.01 -5.16
N ILE A 59 -11.65 -5.13 -5.10
CA ILE A 59 -12.58 -4.36 -5.94
C ILE A 59 -13.14 -3.19 -5.15
N PHE A 60 -13.20 -2.02 -5.78
CA PHE A 60 -13.81 -0.82 -5.23
C PHE A 60 -14.78 -0.18 -6.24
N PRO A 61 -15.87 0.46 -5.78
CA PRO A 61 -16.70 1.31 -6.64
C PRO A 61 -15.92 2.54 -7.12
N LEU A 62 -15.92 2.79 -8.43
CA LEU A 62 -15.13 3.87 -9.05
C LEU A 62 -15.60 5.28 -8.63
N ASP A 63 -16.91 5.44 -8.41
CA ASP A 63 -17.55 6.69 -7.97
C ASP A 63 -17.11 7.14 -6.56
N ARG A 64 -16.38 6.28 -5.83
CA ARG A 64 -15.86 6.56 -4.50
C ARG A 64 -14.44 7.13 -4.51
N PHE A 65 -13.79 7.21 -5.67
CA PHE A 65 -12.46 7.78 -5.81
C PHE A 65 -12.53 9.26 -6.17
N SER A 66 -11.67 10.08 -5.56
CA SER A 66 -11.41 11.42 -6.07
C SER A 66 -10.63 11.35 -7.37
N SER A 67 -10.81 12.33 -8.26
CA SER A 67 -10.05 12.41 -9.51
C SER A 67 -8.54 12.40 -9.27
N GLU A 68 -8.09 13.10 -8.22
CA GLU A 68 -6.68 13.18 -7.83
C GLU A 68 -6.09 11.81 -7.43
N LEU A 69 -6.89 10.96 -6.77
CA LEU A 69 -6.45 9.61 -6.43
C LEU A 69 -6.38 8.71 -7.66
N ILE A 70 -7.35 8.80 -8.58
CA ILE A 70 -7.30 8.05 -9.84
C ILE A 70 -6.05 8.44 -10.65
N GLU A 71 -5.76 9.73 -10.75
CA GLU A 71 -4.54 10.21 -11.41
C GLU A 71 -3.27 9.67 -10.77
N GLU A 72 -3.24 9.49 -9.44
CA GLU A 72 -2.08 8.89 -8.77
C GLU A 72 -1.95 7.38 -8.98
N LEU A 73 -3.07 6.66 -9.11
CA LEU A 73 -3.09 5.20 -9.27
C LEU A 73 -2.82 4.72 -10.70
N VAL A 74 -2.99 5.60 -11.70
CA VAL A 74 -2.79 5.29 -13.13
C VAL A 74 -1.39 5.72 -13.64
N LYS A 75 -0.55 6.31 -12.77
CA LYS A 75 0.85 6.67 -13.07
C LYS A 75 1.80 5.49 -13.00
#